data_AF-A0A6G1IB89-F1
#
_entry.id   AF-A0A6G1IB89-F1
#
_cell.length_a   1.000
_cell.length_b   1.000
_cell.length_c   1.000
_cell.angle_alpha   90.00
_cell.angle_beta   90.00
_cell.angle_gamma   90.00
#
_symmetry.space_group_name_H-M   'P 1'
#
loop_
_entity.id
_entity.type
_entity.pdbx_description
1 polymer ?
#
loop_
_entity_poly.entity_id
_entity_poly.type
_entity_poly.pdbx_seq_one_letter_code
_entity_poly.pdbx_strand_id
1 'polypeptide(L)' 'MTRAPIKFKDAVGRKFSFPWHLCKSWKGMETLINQAFLHVDGIGKHVHEGHYDLVGPDGEIILPQVWETMVKP' A
#
# COMPACT_ATOMS: atom_id res chain seq x y z
N MET A 1 14.06 -1.25 19.05
CA MET A 1 12.60 -1.11 19.23
C MET A 1 11.94 -1.23 17.86
N THR A 2 10.97 -2.13 17.69
CA THR A 2 10.22 -2.30 16.45
C THR A 2 9.15 -1.21 16.34
N ARG A 3 9.11 -0.48 15.21
CA ARG A 3 8.05 0.49 14.91
C ARG A 3 6.74 -0.26 14.63
N ALA A 4 5.60 0.38 14.90
CA ALA A 4 4.29 -0.18 14.61
C ALA A 4 4.13 -0.51 13.11
N PRO A 5 3.33 -1.54 12.77
CA PRO A 5 3.06 -1.88 11.37
C PRO A 5 2.00 -0.96 10.76
N ILE A 6 2.09 -0.74 9.44
CA ILE A 6 1.07 -0.03 8.68
C ILE A 6 -0.16 -0.92 8.47
N LYS A 7 -1.34 -0.38 8.76
CA LYS A 7 -2.61 -1.03 8.41
C LYS A 7 -2.98 -0.64 6.99
N PHE A 8 -3.16 -1.64 6.14
CA PHE A 8 -3.52 -1.45 4.74
C PHE A 8 -4.83 -2.19 4.45
N LYS A 9 -5.77 -1.50 3.82
CA LYS A 9 -7.01 -2.09 3.29
C LYS A 9 -6.98 -1.94 1.78
N ASP A 10 -7.22 -3.03 1.07
CA ASP A 10 -7.25 -3.00 -0.39
C ASP A 10 -8.65 -2.77 -0.96
N ALA A 11 -8.73 -2.66 -2.29
CA ALA A 11 -9.97 -2.41 -3.02
C ALA A 11 -11.03 -3.52 -2.89
N VAL A 12 -10.64 -4.74 -2.49
CA VAL A 12 -11.57 -5.87 -2.28
C VAL A 12 -11.89 -6.10 -0.80
N GLY A 13 -11.43 -5.20 0.08
CA GLY A 13 -11.77 -5.19 1.50
C GLY A 13 -10.89 -6.06 2.40
N ARG A 14 -9.83 -6.68 1.87
CA ARG A 14 -8.86 -7.44 2.68
C ARG A 14 -8.04 -6.46 3.51
N LYS A 15 -7.63 -6.91 4.70
CA LYS A 15 -6.86 -6.11 5.65
C LYS A 15 -5.49 -6.76 5.86
N PHE A 16 -4.44 -5.95 5.75
CA PHE A 16 -3.05 -6.33 5.93
C PHE A 16 -2.41 -5.51 7.05
N SER A 17 -1.35 -6.07 7.61
CA SER A 17 -0.52 -5.39 8.61
C SER A 17 0.93 -5.49 8.15
N PHE A 18 1.42 -4.45 7.48
CA PHE A 18 2.75 -4.44 6.88
C PHE A 18 3.82 -3.97 7.87
N PRO A 19 4.90 -4.73 8.08
CA PRO A 19 6.02 -4.27 8.91
C PRO A 19 6.59 -2.95 8.39
N TRP A 20 6.79 -1.98 9.27
CA TRP A 20 7.31 -0.65 8.90
C TRP A 20 8.55 -0.69 8.00
N HIS A 21 9.51 -1.56 8.33
CA HIS A 21 10.77 -1.64 7.59
C HIS A 21 10.60 -2.09 6.12
N LEU A 22 9.47 -2.73 5.77
CA LEU A 22 9.15 -3.17 4.42
C LEU A 22 8.34 -2.13 3.62
N CYS A 23 7.64 -1.22 4.29
CA CYS A 23 6.70 -0.29 3.63
C CYS A 23 7.05 1.20 3.84
N LYS A 24 8.13 1.52 4.57
CA LYS A 24 8.55 2.91 4.81
C LYS A 24 8.99 3.68 3.56
N SER A 25 9.23 2.99 2.43
CA SER A 25 9.52 3.58 1.12
C SER A 25 8.44 3.20 0.12
N TRP A 26 8.25 4.04 -0.91
CA TRP A 26 7.24 3.78 -1.94
C TRP A 26 7.48 2.42 -2.61
N LYS A 27 8.73 2.18 -3.06
CA LYS A 27 9.12 0.91 -3.68
C LYS A 27 8.78 -0.31 -2.81
N GLY A 28 8.97 -0.19 -1.50
CA GLY A 28 8.63 -1.25 -0.54
C GLY A 28 7.12 -1.47 -0.45
N MET A 29 6.36 -0.38 -0.33
CA MET A 29 4.89 -0.43 -0.32
C MET A 29 4.32 -0.99 -1.63
N GLU A 30 4.79 -0.51 -2.78
CA GLU A 30 4.41 -0.97 -4.12
C GLU A 30 4.67 -2.48 -4.31
N THR A 31 5.81 -2.98 -3.82
CA THR A 31 6.12 -4.41 -3.83
C THR A 31 5.08 -5.22 -3.04
N LEU A 32 4.70 -4.74 -1.86
CA LEU A 32 3.69 -5.38 -1.02
C LEU A 32 2.28 -5.32 -1.66
N ILE A 33 1.94 -4.20 -2.29
CA ILE A 33 0.69 -4.05 -3.05
C ILE A 33 0.67 -5.07 -4.19
N ASN A 34 1.70 -5.12 -5.03
CA ASN A 34 1.78 -6.08 -6.14
C ASN A 34 1.65 -7.53 -5.64
N GLN A 35 2.31 -7.88 -4.53
CA GLN A 35 2.18 -9.20 -3.91
C GLN A 35 0.75 -9.50 -3.44
N ALA A 36 0.07 -8.52 -2.83
CA ALA A 36 -1.31 -8.68 -2.38
C ALA A 36 -2.27 -8.98 -3.56
N PHE A 37 -1.95 -8.51 -4.76
CA PHE A 37 -2.78 -8.63 -5.96
C PHE A 37 -2.32 -9.70 -6.95
N LEU A 38 -1.35 -10.55 -6.59
CA LEU A 38 -0.78 -11.57 -7.49
C LEU A 38 -1.80 -12.61 -7.99
N HIS A 39 -2.82 -12.92 -7.17
CA HIS A 39 -3.86 -13.92 -7.47
C HIS A 39 -5.27 -13.33 -7.42
N VAL A 40 -5.43 -12.02 -7.64
CA VAL A 40 -6.75 -11.37 -7.63
C VAL A 40 -7.21 -11.18 -9.07
N ASP A 41 -8.14 -12.03 -9.49
CA ASP A 41 -8.71 -12.00 -10.84
C ASP A 41 -9.43 -10.68 -11.14
N GLY A 42 -9.38 -10.25 -12.40
CA GLY A 42 -9.99 -9.01 -12.88
C GLY A 42 -9.14 -7.76 -12.59
N ILE A 43 -8.95 -7.41 -11.32
CA ILE A 43 -8.31 -6.12 -10.95
C ILE A 43 -6.79 -6.21 -10.78
N GLY A 44 -6.23 -7.41 -10.59
CA GLY A 44 -4.80 -7.56 -10.32
C GLY A 44 -3.92 -6.93 -11.40
N LYS A 45 -4.25 -7.13 -12.68
CA LYS A 45 -3.51 -6.53 -13.81
C LYS A 45 -3.44 -5.01 -13.71
N HIS A 46 -4.56 -4.35 -13.42
CA HIS A 46 -4.61 -2.90 -13.26
C HIS A 46 -3.76 -2.42 -12.09
N VAL A 47 -3.73 -3.19 -10.99
CA VAL A 47 -2.86 -2.87 -9.86
C VAL A 47 -1.38 -3.00 -10.22
N HIS A 48 -0.97 -4.07 -10.90
CA HIS A 48 0.42 -4.23 -11.35
C HIS A 48 0.87 -3.15 -12.35
N GLU A 49 -0.08 -2.56 -13.09
CA GLU A 49 0.16 -1.42 -13.99
C GLU A 49 0.15 -0.06 -13.27
N GLY A 50 -0.12 -0.02 -11.96
CA GLY A 50 -0.17 1.21 -11.17
C GLY A 50 -1.48 2.00 -11.29
N HIS A 51 -2.55 1.39 -11.81
CA HIS A 51 -3.85 2.04 -11.98
C HIS A 51 -4.68 2.02 -10.69
N TYR A 52 -4.20 2.69 -9.65
CA TYR A 52 -4.89 2.84 -8.37
C TYR A 52 -4.45 4.11 -7.64
N ASP A 53 -5.31 4.61 -6.76
CA ASP A 53 -4.95 5.64 -5.79
C ASP A 53 -4.67 4.99 -4.43
N LEU A 54 -3.67 5.51 -3.72
CA LEU A 54 -3.57 5.29 -2.29
C LEU A 54 -4.39 6.34 -1.57
N VAL A 55 -5.21 5.91 -0.62
CA VAL A 55 -6.06 6.78 0.16
C VAL A 55 -5.63 6.75 1.62
N GLY A 56 -5.41 7.92 2.20
CA GLY A 56 -5.06 8.08 3.61
C GLY A 56 -6.27 7.90 4.54
N PRO A 57 -6.05 7.93 5.85
CA PRO A 57 -7.12 7.73 6.85
C PRO A 57 -8.25 8.76 6.76
N ASP A 58 -7.95 9.97 6.28
CA ASP A 58 -8.91 11.07 6.16
C ASP A 58 -9.55 11.15 4.76
N GLY A 59 -9.25 10.21 3.88
CA GLY A 59 -9.80 10.13 2.52
C GLY A 59 -9.00 10.89 1.46
N GLU A 60 -7.85 11.46 1.82
CA GLU A 60 -6.95 12.14 0.90
C GLU A 60 -6.19 11.17 0.01
N ILE A 61 -5.93 11.55 -1.24
CA ILE A 61 -5.09 10.76 -2.14
C ILE A 61 -3.61 11.01 -1.81
N ILE A 62 -2.86 9.94 -1.61
CA ILE A 62 -1.41 9.96 -1.36
C ILE A 62 -0.69 9.59 -2.66
N LEU A 63 0.09 10.53 -3.20
CA LEU A 63 0.89 10.27 -4.39
C LEU A 63 2.15 9.45 -4.04
N PRO A 64 2.59 8.52 -4.92
CA PRO A 64 3.83 7.76 -4.75
C PRO A 64 5.05 8.61 -4.39
N GLN A 65 5.17 9.79 -5.02
CA GLN A 65 6.31 10.70 -4.88
C GLN A 65 6.44 11.31 -3.47
N VAL A 66 5.34 11.41 -2.72
CA VAL A 66 5.32 12.00 -1.37
C VAL A 66 5.07 10.93 -0.29
N TRP A 67 5.06 9.65 -0.66
CA TRP A 67 4.79 8.55 0.26
C TRP A 67 5.64 8.62 1.53
N GLU A 68 6.95 8.81 1.39
CA GLU A 68 7.91 8.79 2.49
C GLU A 68 7.71 9.95 3.48
N THR A 69 7.12 11.07 3.03
CA THR A 69 6.81 12.21 3.89
C THR A 69 5.47 12.07 4.60
N MET A 70 4.56 11.27 4.05
CA MET A 70 3.19 11.09 4.54
C MET A 70 3.04 9.87 5.45
N VAL A 71 3.73 8.77 5.13
CA VAL A 71 3.55 7.47 5.80
C VAL A 71 4.09 7.51 7.24
N LYS A 72 3.28 7.02 8.19
CA LYS A 72 3.62 6.92 9.61
C LYS A 72 3.12 5.58 10.18
N PRO A 73 3.92 4.92 11.05
CA PRO A 73 3.52 3.72 11.78
C PRO A 73 2.21 3.86 12.56
#